data_AF-A0A2E8KFD8-F1
#
_entry.id   AF-A0A2E8KFD8-F1
#
_cell.length_a   1.000
_cell.length_b   1.000
_cell.length_c   1.000
_cell.angle_alpha   90.00
_cell.angle_beta   90.00
_cell.angle_gamma   90.00
#
_symmetry.space_group_name_H-M   'P 1'
#
loop_
_entity.id
_entity.type
_entity.pdbx_description
1 polymer ?
#
loop_
_entity_poly.entity_id
_entity_poly.type
_entity_poly.pdbx_seq_one_letter_code
_entity_poly.pdbx_strand_id
1 'polypeptide(L)'
;MSKQHTTDHQDEIEDATIVDQQTFVSADAAAKSASNRTAVVAVIIAIIALLGSGYSTWMQWHQQPMLSQISSDSQAAKRSLSTVNKRLNGVEKNLAVDEKNQQQAIARYHAHIKEINQRLASNSRRLALVANTTTDDWQIAEVEYLLRLASQRLLIAKDGRTALNLLANADAVLVSLADPSWLDLRTAIAADRLAIASVNELDVDGLFLRLAAINTKIETLPLLRSRLEQAGVIAAVELPASDESMPVMASLQQLAWQTWQELKTLVVVHTSAEPV
;
A
#
# COMPACT_ATOMS: atom_id res chain seq x y z
N MET A 1 -42.70 -51.78 57.87
CA MET A 1 -42.80 -53.16 57.36
C MET A 1 -42.23 -54.10 58.41
N SER A 2 -43.03 -55.11 58.78
CA SER A 2 -42.76 -56.38 59.49
C SER A 2 -41.69 -56.42 60.60
N LYS A 3 -42.06 -56.58 61.89
CA LYS A 3 -42.62 -57.76 62.61
C LYS A 3 -41.61 -58.89 62.84
N GLN A 4 -41.35 -59.18 64.13
CA GLN A 4 -41.48 -60.48 64.84
C GLN A 4 -41.16 -60.19 66.34
N HIS A 5 -42.09 -60.26 67.30
CA HIS A 5 -42.65 -61.46 67.99
C HIS A 5 -41.50 -62.24 68.70
N THR A 6 -41.52 -62.60 70.00
CA THR A 6 -42.53 -63.39 70.72
C THR A 6 -42.32 -63.32 72.26
N THR A 7 -43.43 -63.39 73.02
CA THR A 7 -43.70 -64.23 74.22
C THR A 7 -42.90 -63.99 75.53
N ASP A 8 -43.43 -63.54 76.67
CA ASP A 8 -44.67 -63.80 77.45
C ASP A 8 -44.49 -64.83 78.58
N HIS A 9 -44.97 -64.44 79.78
CA HIS A 9 -45.40 -65.21 80.95
C HIS A 9 -44.42 -66.24 81.59
N GLN A 10 -44.43 -66.54 82.90
CA GLN A 10 -45.11 -66.08 84.12
C GLN A 10 -44.67 -67.09 85.21
N ASP A 11 -44.62 -66.64 86.48
CA ASP A 11 -44.73 -67.40 87.73
C ASP A 11 -43.72 -68.54 87.99
N GLU A 12 -43.07 -68.53 89.16
CA GLU A 12 -43.67 -69.08 90.37
C GLU A 12 -42.73 -68.87 91.57
N ILE A 13 -43.38 -68.72 92.72
CA ILE A 13 -42.87 -68.35 94.03
C ILE A 13 -42.51 -69.63 94.78
N GLU A 14 -41.56 -69.54 95.72
CA GLU A 14 -41.34 -70.37 96.93
C GLU A 14 -39.82 -70.64 97.09
N ASP A 15 -39.22 -70.71 98.27
CA ASP A 15 -39.53 -70.31 99.64
C ASP A 15 -38.21 -70.48 100.43
N ALA A 16 -38.09 -69.69 101.49
CA ALA A 16 -37.36 -69.92 102.75
C ALA A 16 -35.84 -70.29 102.81
N THR A 17 -35.14 -69.43 103.59
CA THR A 17 -34.25 -69.77 104.74
C THR A 17 -32.73 -69.51 104.61
N ILE A 18 -32.33 -68.42 105.29
CA ILE A 18 -31.16 -68.09 106.16
C ILE A 18 -30.02 -69.13 106.35
N VAL A 19 -28.80 -68.57 106.59
CA VAL A 19 -27.55 -69.08 107.27
C VAL A 19 -26.37 -69.18 106.28
N ASP A 20 -25.12 -68.69 106.45
CA ASP A 20 -24.39 -67.88 107.44
C ASP A 20 -22.93 -67.60 106.93
N GLN A 21 -22.25 -66.61 107.54
CA GLN A 21 -20.80 -66.36 107.74
C GLN A 21 -19.79 -66.30 106.57
N GLN A 22 -19.17 -65.14 106.30
CA GLN A 22 -17.94 -64.58 106.92
C GLN A 22 -16.66 -65.41 106.75
N THR A 23 -15.64 -64.81 106.12
CA THR A 23 -14.27 -64.88 106.61
C THR A 23 -13.62 -63.49 106.57
N PHE A 24 -13.14 -63.07 107.74
CA PHE A 24 -12.36 -61.87 107.97
C PHE A 24 -10.88 -62.14 107.68
N VAL A 25 -10.19 -61.18 107.08
CA VAL A 25 -8.75 -60.99 107.33
C VAL A 25 -8.61 -59.57 107.88
N SER A 26 -8.36 -59.50 109.18
CA SER A 26 -7.98 -58.28 109.87
C SER A 26 -6.51 -57.97 109.58
N ALA A 27 -6.25 -56.77 109.05
CA ALA A 27 -4.96 -56.11 109.21
C ALA A 27 -5.21 -54.81 109.98
N ASP A 28 -4.99 -54.97 111.27
CA ASP A 28 -4.93 -53.99 112.32
C ASP A 28 -4.06 -52.79 111.92
N ALA A 29 -4.68 -51.60 111.94
CA ALA A 29 -3.98 -50.33 112.04
C ALA A 29 -4.56 -49.57 113.24
N ALA A 30 -4.31 -50.12 114.43
CA ALA A 30 -3.97 -49.37 115.64
C ALA A 30 -4.78 -48.08 115.86
N ALA A 31 -6.07 -48.26 116.18
CA ALA A 31 -6.81 -47.25 116.94
C ALA A 31 -6.31 -47.29 118.39
N LYS A 32 -5.14 -46.70 118.65
CA LYS A 32 -4.73 -46.35 120.01
C LYS A 32 -5.64 -45.20 120.45
N SER A 33 -6.34 -45.40 121.57
CA SER A 33 -7.17 -44.39 122.25
C SER A 33 -6.49 -43.04 122.23
N ALA A 34 -6.96 -42.20 121.33
CA ALA A 34 -6.66 -40.80 121.32
C ALA A 34 -7.98 -40.14 121.68
N SER A 35 -7.94 -39.42 122.81
CA SER A 35 -8.99 -38.50 123.28
C SER A 35 -9.84 -38.00 122.12
N ASN A 36 -11.17 -38.05 122.24
CA ASN A 36 -12.18 -37.69 121.23
C ASN A 36 -11.87 -36.39 120.46
N ARG A 37 -10.98 -35.53 120.99
CA ARG A 37 -10.40 -34.34 120.36
C ARG A 37 -9.52 -34.61 119.13
N THR A 38 -8.66 -35.63 119.09
CA THR A 38 -7.79 -35.88 117.92
C THR A 38 -8.56 -36.53 116.77
N ALA A 39 -9.56 -37.37 117.07
CA ALA A 39 -10.48 -37.89 116.08
C ALA A 39 -11.30 -36.75 115.44
N VAL A 40 -11.78 -35.79 116.25
CA VAL A 40 -12.47 -34.59 115.74
C VAL A 40 -11.54 -33.73 114.87
N VAL A 41 -10.28 -33.52 115.27
CA VAL A 41 -9.30 -32.76 114.46
C VAL A 41 -9.00 -33.47 113.13
N ALA A 42 -8.83 -34.80 113.14
CA ALA A 42 -8.62 -35.58 111.91
C ALA A 42 -9.82 -35.47 110.95
N VAL A 43 -11.04 -35.49 111.47
CA VAL A 43 -12.27 -35.29 110.68
C VAL A 43 -12.33 -33.88 110.08
N ILE A 44 -11.97 -32.85 110.84
CA ILE A 44 -11.95 -31.46 110.32
C ILE A 44 -10.92 -31.31 109.19
N ILE A 45 -9.73 -31.89 109.32
CA ILE A 45 -8.69 -31.84 108.27
C ILE A 45 -9.16 -32.60 107.02
N ALA A 46 -9.81 -33.76 107.17
CA ALA A 46 -10.39 -34.50 106.06
C ALA A 46 -11.47 -33.68 105.32
N ILE A 47 -12.31 -32.95 106.04
CA ILE A 47 -13.33 -32.07 105.46
C ILE A 47 -12.67 -30.90 104.70
N ILE A 48 -11.65 -30.27 105.26
CA ILE A 48 -10.91 -29.19 104.59
C ILE A 48 -10.21 -29.70 103.33
N ALA A 49 -9.61 -30.90 103.37
CA ALA A 49 -8.98 -31.52 102.21
C ALA A 49 -10.01 -31.83 101.10
N LEU A 50 -11.19 -32.32 101.48
CA LEU A 50 -12.29 -32.55 100.54
C LEU A 50 -12.80 -31.24 99.92
N LEU A 51 -13.00 -30.19 100.73
CA LEU A 51 -13.43 -28.88 100.25
C LEU A 51 -12.37 -28.21 99.35
N GLY A 52 -11.08 -28.32 99.68
CA GLY A 52 -9.98 -27.79 98.87
C GLY A 52 -9.82 -28.53 97.53
N SER A 53 -9.99 -29.85 97.52
CA SER A 53 -9.98 -30.66 96.30
C SER A 53 -11.18 -30.34 95.39
N GLY A 54 -12.38 -30.18 95.98
CA GLY A 54 -13.60 -29.76 95.26
C GLY A 54 -13.50 -28.34 94.69
N TYR A 55 -12.88 -27.41 95.42
CA TYR A 55 -12.67 -26.04 94.94
C TYR A 55 -11.68 -25.98 93.77
N SER A 56 -10.59 -26.75 93.83
CA SER A 56 -9.59 -26.80 92.74
C SER A 56 -10.17 -27.41 91.47
N THR A 57 -10.95 -28.50 91.58
CA THR A 57 -11.60 -29.12 90.42
C THR A 57 -12.69 -28.22 89.83
N TRP A 58 -13.44 -27.48 90.67
CA TRP A 58 -14.43 -26.50 90.23
C TRP A 58 -13.80 -25.31 89.48
N MET A 59 -12.68 -24.78 89.98
CA MET A 59 -11.94 -23.68 89.34
C MET A 59 -11.38 -24.09 87.97
N GLN A 60 -10.94 -25.34 87.84
CA GLN A 60 -10.44 -25.88 86.57
C GLN A 60 -11.56 -26.04 85.54
N TRP A 61 -12.77 -26.40 85.99
CA TRP A 61 -13.96 -26.47 85.12
C TRP A 61 -14.40 -25.10 84.62
N HIS A 62 -14.24 -24.05 85.44
CA HIS A 62 -14.56 -22.68 85.06
C HIS A 62 -13.60 -22.07 84.03
N GLN A 63 -12.35 -22.55 83.95
CA GLN A 63 -11.34 -22.09 82.97
C GLN A 63 -11.30 -22.89 81.65
N GLN A 64 -11.89 -24.09 81.58
CA GLN A 64 -11.94 -24.88 80.35
C GLN A 64 -12.57 -24.18 79.12
N PRO A 65 -13.65 -23.38 79.24
CA PRO A 65 -14.24 -22.75 78.04
C PRO A 65 -13.31 -21.73 77.37
N MET A 66 -12.36 -21.13 78.11
CA MET A 66 -11.43 -20.14 77.56
C MET A 66 -10.25 -20.79 76.83
N LEU A 67 -9.74 -21.92 77.34
CA LEU A 67 -8.67 -22.69 76.69
C LEU A 67 -9.15 -23.35 75.39
N SER A 68 -10.39 -23.84 75.35
CA SER A 68 -10.98 -24.40 74.13
C SER A 68 -11.17 -23.34 73.04
N GLN A 69 -11.64 -22.13 73.40
CA GLN A 69 -11.72 -20.97 72.48
C GLN A 69 -10.36 -20.56 71.92
N ILE A 70 -9.32 -20.45 72.76
CA ILE A 70 -7.96 -20.10 72.31
C ILE A 70 -7.41 -21.18 71.36
N SER A 71 -7.67 -22.45 71.64
CA SER A 71 -7.25 -23.55 70.78
C SER A 71 -7.97 -23.54 69.41
N SER A 72 -9.28 -23.24 69.40
CA SER A 72 -10.06 -23.13 68.17
C SER A 72 -9.63 -21.92 67.34
N ASP A 73 -9.37 -20.78 67.98
CA ASP A 73 -8.90 -19.56 67.31
C ASP A 73 -7.50 -19.75 66.72
N SER A 74 -6.60 -20.42 67.45
CA SER A 74 -5.27 -20.79 66.94
C SER A 74 -5.36 -21.73 65.73
N GLN A 75 -6.29 -22.69 65.76
CA GLN A 75 -6.49 -23.61 64.65
C GLN A 75 -7.15 -22.93 63.44
N ALA A 76 -8.09 -22.01 63.66
CA ALA A 76 -8.66 -21.16 62.64
C ALA A 76 -7.60 -20.27 61.99
N ALA A 77 -6.74 -19.62 62.78
CA ALA A 77 -5.62 -18.81 62.29
C ALA A 77 -4.64 -19.63 61.44
N LYS A 78 -4.28 -20.85 61.86
CA LYS A 78 -3.43 -21.77 61.08
C LYS A 78 -4.08 -22.16 59.74
N ARG A 79 -5.39 -22.43 59.72
CA ARG A 79 -6.13 -22.74 58.48
C ARG A 79 -6.17 -21.53 57.54
N SER A 80 -6.38 -20.34 58.08
CA SER A 80 -6.33 -19.08 57.32
C SER A 80 -4.94 -18.85 56.72
N LEU A 81 -3.87 -19.01 57.48
CA LEU A 81 -2.49 -18.92 57.00
C LEU A 81 -2.20 -19.94 55.89
N SER A 82 -2.60 -21.20 56.07
CA SER A 82 -2.46 -22.23 55.03
C SER A 82 -3.21 -21.88 53.74
N THR A 83 -4.42 -21.32 53.87
CA THR A 83 -5.23 -20.89 52.73
C THR A 83 -4.60 -19.71 52.00
N VAL A 84 -4.10 -18.71 52.73
CA VAL A 84 -3.38 -17.57 52.17
C VAL A 84 -2.11 -18.04 51.45
N ASN A 85 -1.34 -18.95 52.06
CA ASN A 85 -0.11 -19.46 51.46
C ASN A 85 -0.39 -20.26 50.17
N LYS A 86 -1.46 -21.07 50.15
CA LYS A 86 -1.92 -21.75 48.92
C LYS A 86 -2.35 -20.76 47.84
N ARG A 87 -3.04 -19.67 48.21
CA ARG A 87 -3.43 -18.61 47.27
C ARG A 87 -2.21 -17.88 46.71
N LEU A 88 -1.21 -17.56 47.54
CA LEU A 88 0.04 -16.93 47.11
C LEU A 88 0.78 -17.81 46.10
N ASN A 89 0.99 -19.09 46.41
CA ASN A 89 1.61 -20.04 45.49
C ASN A 89 0.81 -20.20 44.18
N GLY A 90 -0.53 -20.14 44.25
CA GLY A 90 -1.40 -20.17 43.09
C GLY A 90 -1.25 -18.92 42.21
N VAL A 91 -1.20 -17.74 42.81
CA VAL A 91 -0.98 -16.46 42.11
C VAL A 91 0.39 -16.44 41.46
N GLU A 92 1.45 -16.84 42.16
CA GLU A 92 2.82 -16.88 41.63
C GLU A 92 2.92 -17.81 40.41
N LYS A 93 2.31 -18.99 40.48
CA LYS A 93 2.24 -19.92 39.34
C LYS A 93 1.48 -19.34 38.16
N ASN A 94 0.35 -18.68 38.41
CA ASN A 94 -0.43 -18.04 37.35
C ASN A 94 0.35 -16.90 36.69
N LEU A 95 1.05 -16.08 37.48
CA LEU A 95 1.88 -14.98 36.98
C LEU A 95 3.01 -15.50 36.08
N ALA A 96 3.68 -16.58 36.47
CA ALA A 96 4.71 -17.22 35.66
C ALA A 96 4.16 -17.80 34.33
N VAL A 97 2.94 -18.33 34.35
CA VAL A 97 2.26 -18.82 33.14
C VAL A 97 1.85 -17.66 32.24
N ASP A 98 1.31 -16.58 32.80
CA ASP A 98 0.90 -15.40 32.06
C ASP A 98 2.09 -14.68 31.42
N GLU A 99 3.21 -14.54 32.13
CA GLU A 99 4.44 -13.99 31.59
C GLU A 99 4.94 -14.81 30.39
N LYS A 100 4.94 -16.14 30.51
CA LYS A 100 5.33 -17.04 29.42
C LYS A 100 4.38 -16.91 28.22
N ASN A 101 3.07 -16.82 28.46
CA ASN A 101 2.07 -16.63 27.42
C ASN A 101 2.26 -15.29 26.70
N GLN A 102 2.55 -14.22 27.44
CA GLN A 102 2.82 -12.90 26.90
C GLN A 102 4.10 -12.89 26.03
N GLN A 103 5.18 -13.51 26.51
CA GLN A 103 6.42 -13.65 25.73
C GLN A 103 6.19 -14.46 24.44
N GLN A 104 5.40 -15.54 24.50
CA GLN A 104 5.04 -16.30 23.30
C GLN A 104 4.16 -15.50 22.34
N ALA A 105 3.21 -14.72 22.84
CA ALA A 105 2.39 -13.85 22.01
C ALA A 105 3.25 -12.81 21.29
N ILE A 106 4.17 -12.15 22.01
CA ILE A 106 5.13 -11.19 21.43
C ILE A 106 5.99 -11.87 20.34
N ALA A 107 6.52 -13.06 20.61
CA ALA A 107 7.31 -13.81 19.62
C ALA A 107 6.49 -14.15 18.36
N ARG A 108 5.22 -14.54 18.51
CA ARG A 108 4.30 -14.80 17.39
C ARG A 108 4.02 -13.53 16.59
N TYR A 109 3.79 -12.40 17.25
CA TYR A 109 3.59 -11.11 16.57
C TYR A 109 4.83 -10.70 15.76
N HIS A 110 6.04 -10.81 16.33
CA HIS A 110 7.27 -10.55 15.59
C HIS A 110 7.44 -11.46 14.38
N ALA A 111 7.13 -12.76 14.53
CA ALA A 111 7.16 -13.70 13.41
C ALA A 111 6.16 -13.31 12.30
N HIS A 112 4.93 -12.95 12.66
CA HIS A 112 3.92 -12.49 11.70
C HIS A 112 4.31 -11.20 11.00
N ILE A 113 4.85 -10.20 11.72
CA ILE A 113 5.32 -8.95 11.12
C ILE A 113 6.46 -9.25 10.14
N LYS A 114 7.40 -10.12 10.50
CA LYS A 114 8.48 -10.55 9.60
C LYS A 114 7.95 -11.22 8.33
N GLU A 115 6.97 -12.10 8.47
CA GLU A 115 6.32 -12.78 7.36
C GLU A 115 5.60 -11.78 6.43
N ILE A 116 4.83 -10.84 7.00
CA ILE A 116 4.14 -9.78 6.25
C ILE A 116 5.15 -8.94 5.46
N ASN A 117 6.25 -8.53 6.10
CA ASN A 117 7.30 -7.75 5.44
C ASN A 117 7.97 -8.53 4.30
N GLN A 118 8.21 -9.83 4.48
CA GLN A 118 8.73 -10.70 3.43
C GLN A 118 7.75 -10.83 2.25
N ARG A 119 6.47 -11.04 2.54
CA ARG A 119 5.40 -11.09 1.52
C ARG A 119 5.30 -9.77 0.76
N LEU A 120 5.30 -8.64 1.47
CA LEU A 120 5.26 -7.30 0.86
C LEU A 120 6.48 -7.06 -0.05
N ALA A 121 7.69 -7.40 0.40
CA ALA A 121 8.90 -7.27 -0.39
C ALA A 121 8.94 -8.21 -1.61
N SER A 122 8.25 -9.35 -1.55
CA SER A 122 8.11 -10.26 -2.70
C SER A 122 7.08 -9.74 -3.71
N ASN A 123 5.97 -9.18 -3.21
CA ASN A 123 4.93 -8.60 -4.04
C ASN A 123 5.42 -7.34 -4.74
N SER A 124 6.15 -6.46 -4.05
CA SER A 124 6.74 -5.26 -4.67
C SER A 124 7.71 -5.62 -5.79
N ARG A 125 8.55 -6.65 -5.61
CA ARG A 125 9.42 -7.17 -6.67
C ARG A 125 8.66 -7.71 -7.87
N ARG A 126 7.58 -8.49 -7.64
CA ARG A 126 6.72 -8.99 -8.73
C ARG A 126 6.04 -7.86 -9.47
N LEU A 127 5.51 -6.87 -8.75
CA LEU A 127 4.90 -5.68 -9.35
C LEU A 127 5.91 -4.87 -10.14
N ALA A 128 7.15 -4.71 -9.68
CA ALA A 128 8.19 -4.01 -10.42
C ALA A 128 8.54 -4.73 -11.73
N LEU A 129 8.63 -6.07 -11.72
CA LEU A 129 8.88 -6.86 -12.94
C LEU A 129 7.74 -6.74 -13.94
N VAL A 130 6.48 -6.87 -13.48
CA VAL A 130 5.30 -6.72 -14.36
C VAL A 130 5.16 -5.30 -14.86
N ALA A 131 5.37 -4.29 -14.00
CA ALA A 131 5.29 -2.89 -14.37
C ALA A 131 6.34 -2.53 -15.41
N ASN A 132 7.56 -3.06 -15.33
CA ASN A 132 8.58 -2.81 -16.36
C ASN A 132 8.14 -3.38 -17.71
N THR A 133 7.74 -4.66 -17.75
CA THR A 133 7.26 -5.29 -19.00
C THR A 133 6.04 -4.59 -19.59
N THR A 134 5.03 -4.27 -18.77
CA THR A 134 3.83 -3.57 -19.26
C THR A 134 4.13 -2.13 -19.66
N THR A 135 5.10 -1.47 -19.01
CA THR A 135 5.55 -0.12 -19.41
C THR A 135 6.20 -0.16 -20.78
N ASP A 136 7.07 -1.14 -21.02
CA ASP A 136 7.75 -1.30 -22.30
C ASP A 136 6.74 -1.68 -23.41
N ASP A 137 5.80 -2.57 -23.13
CA ASP A 137 4.77 -3.02 -24.08
C ASP A 137 3.84 -1.89 -24.55
N TRP A 138 3.39 -0.99 -23.65
CA TRP A 138 2.56 0.14 -24.08
C TRP A 138 3.37 1.15 -24.89
N GLN A 139 4.65 1.36 -24.55
CA GLN A 139 5.52 2.29 -25.29
C GLN A 139 5.73 1.81 -26.73
N ILE A 140 5.89 0.50 -26.93
CA ILE A 140 5.99 -0.09 -28.28
C ILE A 140 4.68 0.11 -29.05
N ALA A 141 3.53 -0.11 -28.43
CA ALA A 141 2.23 0.12 -29.07
C ALA A 141 2.01 1.60 -29.44
N GLU A 142 2.48 2.52 -28.60
CA GLU A 142 2.42 3.96 -28.89
C GLU A 142 3.31 4.33 -30.08
N VAL A 143 4.52 3.76 -30.17
CA VAL A 143 5.38 3.94 -31.35
C VAL A 143 4.67 3.46 -32.62
N GLU A 144 4.06 2.26 -32.60
CA GLU A 144 3.31 1.75 -33.76
C GLU A 144 2.17 2.69 -34.16
N TYR A 145 1.42 3.20 -33.18
CA TYR A 145 0.35 4.17 -33.40
C TYR A 145 0.87 5.47 -34.06
N LEU A 146 1.94 6.05 -33.51
CA LEU A 146 2.53 7.29 -34.03
C LEU A 146 3.07 7.11 -35.46
N LEU A 147 3.72 5.99 -35.75
CA LEU A 147 4.21 5.68 -37.10
C LEU A 147 3.05 5.53 -38.10
N ARG A 148 1.99 4.80 -37.71
CA ARG A 148 0.79 4.63 -38.54
C ARG A 148 0.09 5.96 -38.79
N LEU A 149 -0.03 6.81 -37.77
CA LEU A 149 -0.63 8.13 -37.88
C LEU A 149 0.22 9.07 -38.76
N ALA A 150 1.55 9.01 -38.65
CA ALA A 150 2.46 9.78 -39.48
C ALA A 150 2.30 9.39 -40.96
N SER A 151 2.29 8.08 -41.25
CA SER A 151 2.06 7.56 -42.60
C SER A 151 0.70 7.99 -43.15
N GLN A 152 -0.36 7.89 -42.35
CA GLN A 152 -1.70 8.33 -42.73
C GLN A 152 -1.75 9.83 -43.07
N ARG A 153 -1.15 10.69 -42.24
CA ARG A 153 -1.09 12.14 -42.47
C ARG A 153 -0.29 12.48 -43.73
N LEU A 154 0.83 11.80 -43.94
CA LEU A 154 1.67 11.99 -45.12
C LEU A 154 0.96 11.57 -46.41
N LEU A 155 0.26 10.44 -46.41
CA LEU A 155 -0.42 9.90 -47.59
C LEU A 155 -1.69 10.69 -47.95
N ILE A 156 -2.50 11.06 -46.96
CA ILE A 156 -3.81 11.67 -47.17
C ILE A 156 -3.72 13.20 -47.25
N ALA A 157 -3.06 13.83 -46.27
CA ALA A 157 -3.05 15.28 -46.12
C ALA A 157 -1.84 15.95 -46.79
N LYS A 158 -0.86 15.17 -47.26
CA LYS A 158 0.44 15.68 -47.73
C LYS A 158 1.11 16.62 -46.72
N ASP A 159 0.81 16.40 -45.45
CA ASP A 159 1.25 17.24 -44.34
C ASP A 159 2.57 16.70 -43.80
N GLY A 160 3.66 17.15 -44.43
CA GLY A 160 5.03 16.79 -44.05
C GLY A 160 5.38 17.24 -42.63
N ARG A 161 4.98 18.47 -42.25
CA ARG A 161 5.21 19.02 -40.91
C ARG A 161 4.63 18.16 -39.79
N THR A 162 3.37 17.76 -39.92
CA THR A 162 2.71 16.92 -38.91
C THR A 162 3.33 15.52 -38.89
N ALA A 163 3.66 14.94 -40.05
CA ALA A 163 4.35 13.66 -40.12
C ALA A 163 5.74 13.72 -39.44
N LEU A 164 6.51 14.79 -39.65
CA LEU A 164 7.82 14.99 -39.01
C LEU A 164 7.72 15.05 -37.49
N ASN A 165 6.73 15.75 -36.95
CA ASN A 165 6.50 15.81 -35.51
C ASN A 165 6.10 14.45 -34.93
N LEU A 166 5.24 13.70 -35.61
CA LEU A 166 4.84 12.36 -35.18
C LEU A 166 6.01 11.37 -35.20
N LEU A 167 6.84 11.41 -36.25
CA LEU A 167 8.07 10.60 -36.32
C LEU A 167 9.09 10.99 -35.25
N ALA A 168 9.21 12.27 -34.91
CA ALA A 168 10.08 12.73 -33.83
C ALA A 168 9.59 12.24 -32.46
N ASN A 169 8.27 12.23 -32.22
CA ASN A 169 7.69 11.68 -31.01
C ASN A 169 7.91 10.16 -30.92
N ALA A 170 7.79 9.43 -32.04
CA ALA A 170 8.09 8.01 -32.08
C ALA A 170 9.55 7.71 -31.71
N ASP A 171 10.52 8.47 -32.24
CA ASP A 171 11.94 8.33 -31.85
C ASP A 171 12.17 8.66 -30.36
N ALA A 172 11.46 9.66 -29.81
CA ALA A 172 11.56 10.00 -28.39
C ALA A 172 11.09 8.85 -27.47
N VAL A 173 10.00 8.17 -27.83
CA VAL A 173 9.51 6.99 -27.09
C VAL A 173 10.50 5.81 -27.21
N LEU A 174 11.11 5.60 -28.38
CA LEU A 174 12.18 4.60 -28.56
C LEU A 174 13.44 4.91 -27.75
N VAL A 175 13.77 6.19 -27.54
CA VAL A 175 14.87 6.59 -26.65
C VAL A 175 14.55 6.27 -25.19
N SER A 176 13.30 6.44 -24.75
CA SER A 176 12.91 6.11 -23.37
C SER A 176 12.93 4.61 -23.06
N LEU A 177 12.74 3.75 -24.07
CA LEU A 177 12.86 2.28 -23.95
C LEU A 177 14.30 1.83 -23.67
N ALA A 178 15.31 2.63 -24.04
CA ALA A 178 16.74 2.38 -23.78
C ALA A 178 17.28 1.00 -24.21
N ASP A 179 16.64 0.34 -25.19
CA ASP A 179 17.02 -0.98 -25.70
C ASP A 179 17.71 -0.87 -27.09
N PRO A 180 18.97 -1.37 -27.24
CA PRO A 180 19.68 -1.40 -28.52
C PRO A 180 18.99 -2.21 -29.64
N SER A 181 18.07 -3.11 -29.32
CA SER A 181 17.36 -3.92 -30.32
C SER A 181 16.55 -3.09 -31.32
N TRP A 182 16.14 -1.87 -30.94
CA TRP A 182 15.36 -0.96 -31.77
C TRP A 182 16.20 0.00 -32.63
N LEU A 183 17.53 -0.14 -32.63
CA LEU A 183 18.42 0.77 -33.34
C LEU A 183 18.13 0.78 -34.85
N ASP A 184 17.82 -0.38 -35.44
CA ASP A 184 17.43 -0.48 -36.85
C ASP A 184 16.18 0.35 -37.16
N LEU A 185 15.15 0.27 -36.32
CA LEU A 185 13.94 1.09 -36.48
C LEU A 185 14.23 2.58 -36.34
N ARG A 186 15.09 2.98 -35.39
CA ARG A 186 15.49 4.38 -35.21
C ARG A 186 16.25 4.91 -36.43
N THR A 187 17.11 4.10 -37.04
CA THR A 187 17.80 4.48 -38.28
C THR A 187 16.82 4.66 -39.45
N ALA A 188 15.81 3.79 -39.55
CA ALA A 188 14.75 3.92 -40.56
C ALA A 188 13.92 5.20 -40.34
N ILE A 189 13.50 5.49 -39.10
CA ILE A 189 12.78 6.73 -38.77
C ILE A 189 13.63 7.97 -39.08
N ALA A 190 14.93 7.95 -38.78
CA ALA A 190 15.83 9.05 -39.09
C ALA A 190 15.96 9.27 -40.62
N ALA A 191 16.05 8.20 -41.39
CA ALA A 191 16.07 8.25 -42.85
C ALA A 191 14.74 8.81 -43.40
N ASP A 192 13.60 8.35 -42.90
CA ASP A 192 12.28 8.84 -43.30
C ASP A 192 12.08 10.32 -42.96
N ARG A 193 12.52 10.76 -41.78
CA ARG A 193 12.50 12.17 -41.40
C ARG A 193 13.34 13.03 -42.33
N LEU A 194 14.54 12.57 -42.70
CA LEU A 194 15.40 13.28 -43.64
C LEU A 194 14.75 13.34 -45.03
N ALA A 195 14.17 12.24 -45.49
CA ALA A 195 13.47 12.17 -46.77
C ALA A 195 12.29 13.16 -46.81
N ILE A 196 11.45 13.19 -45.78
CA ILE A 196 10.32 14.12 -45.71
C ILE A 196 10.80 15.57 -45.61
N ALA A 197 11.83 15.85 -44.80
CA ALA A 197 12.38 17.20 -44.65
C ALA A 197 13.07 17.72 -45.94
N SER A 198 13.56 16.81 -46.80
CA SER A 198 14.17 17.18 -48.08
C SER A 198 13.15 17.58 -49.16
N VAL A 199 11.87 17.22 -48.98
CA VAL A 199 10.79 17.65 -49.86
C VAL A 199 10.43 19.08 -49.46
N ASN A 200 10.71 20.03 -50.37
CA ASN A 200 10.39 21.45 -50.16
C ASN A 200 8.89 21.60 -49.88
N GLU A 201 8.52 22.03 -48.66
CA GLU A 201 7.13 22.33 -48.32
C GLU A 201 6.63 23.45 -49.24
N LEU A 202 5.58 23.15 -50.01
CA LEU A 202 4.91 24.17 -50.79
C LEU A 202 4.15 25.07 -49.82
N ASP A 203 4.66 26.29 -49.61
CA ASP A 203 3.98 27.33 -48.83
C ASP A 203 2.71 27.78 -49.57
N VAL A 204 1.61 27.05 -49.36
CA VAL A 204 0.32 27.31 -50.01
C VAL A 204 -0.23 28.67 -49.61
N ASP A 205 -0.01 29.09 -48.35
CA ASP A 205 -0.45 30.38 -47.84
C ASP A 205 0.30 31.53 -48.54
N GLY A 206 1.63 31.41 -48.64
CA GLY A 206 2.46 32.36 -49.38
C GLY A 206 2.15 32.36 -50.88
N LEU A 207 1.84 31.21 -51.47
CA LEU A 207 1.41 31.11 -52.87
C LEU A 207 0.05 31.80 -53.08
N PHE A 208 -0.91 31.59 -52.17
CA PHE A 208 -2.22 32.23 -52.19
C PHE A 208 -2.11 33.75 -52.03
N LEU A 209 -1.31 34.23 -51.08
CA LEU A 209 -1.03 35.65 -50.87
C LEU A 209 -0.37 36.29 -52.11
N ARG A 210 0.59 35.59 -52.72
CA ARG A 210 1.21 36.04 -53.99
C ARG A 210 0.19 36.09 -55.12
N LEU A 211 -0.67 35.07 -55.23
CA LEU A 211 -1.71 35.01 -56.26
C LEU A 211 -2.76 36.11 -56.06
N ALA A 212 -3.17 36.37 -54.81
CA ALA A 212 -4.06 37.46 -54.45
C ALA A 212 -3.44 38.83 -54.77
N ALA A 213 -2.15 39.03 -54.49
CA ALA A 213 -1.42 40.25 -54.83
C ALA A 213 -1.24 40.45 -56.35
N ILE A 214 -1.14 39.37 -57.13
CA ILE A 214 -1.15 39.45 -58.60
C ILE A 214 -2.56 39.80 -59.09
N ASN A 215 -3.60 39.21 -58.50
CA ASN A 215 -4.99 39.48 -58.85
C ASN A 215 -5.35 40.97 -58.68
N THR A 216 -4.90 41.61 -57.59
CA THR A 216 -5.12 43.06 -57.38
C THR A 216 -4.38 43.93 -58.40
N LYS A 217 -3.24 43.47 -58.94
CA LYS A 217 -2.51 44.19 -60.00
C LYS A 217 -3.15 44.05 -61.37
N ILE A 218 -3.84 42.94 -61.67
CA ILE A 218 -4.52 42.73 -62.96
C ILE A 218 -5.62 43.78 -63.17
N GLU A 219 -6.34 44.19 -62.12
CA GLU A 219 -7.37 45.26 -62.20
C GLU A 219 -6.80 46.64 -62.55
N THR A 220 -5.49 46.85 -62.33
CA THR A 220 -4.81 48.13 -62.61
C THR A 220 -4.05 48.14 -63.93
N LEU A 221 -4.06 47.03 -64.69
CA LEU A 221 -3.42 47.00 -66.00
C LEU A 221 -4.23 47.87 -66.97
N PRO A 222 -3.64 48.95 -67.52
CA PRO A 222 -4.34 49.78 -68.49
C PRO A 222 -4.69 48.90 -69.69
N LEU A 223 -5.98 48.85 -70.03
CA LEU A 223 -6.46 48.18 -71.23
C LEU A 223 -5.56 48.61 -72.39
N LEU A 224 -4.80 47.68 -72.97
CA LEU A 224 -3.85 47.95 -74.07
C LEU A 224 -4.50 48.70 -75.24
N ARG A 225 -5.83 48.72 -75.31
CA ARG A 225 -6.63 49.52 -76.24
C ARG A 225 -6.31 51.02 -76.20
N SER A 226 -6.06 51.62 -75.03
CA SER A 226 -5.81 53.08 -74.95
C SER A 226 -4.40 53.45 -75.41
N ARG A 227 -3.41 52.57 -75.24
CA ARG A 227 -2.06 52.77 -75.81
C ARG A 227 -2.02 52.54 -77.31
N LEU A 228 -2.82 51.61 -77.86
CA LEU A 228 -2.87 51.38 -79.31
C LEU A 228 -3.55 52.54 -80.04
N GLU A 229 -4.54 53.22 -79.43
CA GLU A 229 -5.10 54.46 -79.98
C GLU A 229 -4.14 55.67 -79.83
N GLN A 230 -3.44 55.81 -78.70
CA GLN A 230 -2.45 56.88 -78.52
C GLN A 230 -1.17 56.69 -79.34
N ALA A 231 -0.81 55.46 -79.67
CA ALA A 231 0.37 55.17 -80.48
C ALA A 231 0.17 55.49 -81.97
N GLY A 232 -1.05 55.82 -82.44
CA GLY A 232 -1.27 56.22 -83.83
C GLY A 232 -0.74 55.22 -84.86
N VAL A 233 -0.57 53.94 -84.50
CA VAL A 233 -0.09 52.87 -85.41
C VAL A 233 -1.26 52.18 -86.10
N ILE A 234 -2.30 52.95 -86.41
CA ILE A 234 -3.14 52.69 -87.57
C ILE A 234 -2.99 53.85 -88.57
N ALA A 235 -1.81 54.46 -88.62
CA ALA A 235 -1.35 55.11 -89.83
C ALA A 235 -1.27 54.01 -90.90
N ALA A 236 -2.18 54.10 -91.85
CA ALA A 236 -2.28 53.33 -93.07
C ALA A 236 -0.99 52.59 -93.43
N VAL A 237 -1.05 51.25 -93.46
CA VAL A 237 -0.28 50.54 -94.47
C VAL A 237 -0.93 50.87 -95.80
N GLU A 238 -0.71 52.09 -96.30
CA GLU A 238 -0.75 52.37 -97.72
C GLU A 238 0.41 51.58 -98.31
N LEU A 239 0.09 50.40 -98.83
CA LEU A 239 0.95 49.74 -99.80
C LEU A 239 1.25 50.80 -100.86
N PRO A 240 2.52 51.21 -101.08
CA PRO A 240 2.81 52.06 -102.22
C PRO A 240 2.31 51.32 -103.44
N ALA A 241 1.43 51.97 -104.21
CA ALA A 241 0.98 51.44 -105.49
C ALA A 241 2.23 50.99 -106.24
N SER A 242 2.31 49.68 -106.44
CA SER A 242 3.38 49.04 -107.19
C SER A 242 3.36 49.65 -108.58
N ASP A 243 4.30 50.56 -108.86
CA ASP A 243 4.68 50.87 -110.21
C ASP A 243 5.19 49.55 -110.81
N GLU A 244 4.43 48.96 -111.73
CA GLU A 244 4.61 47.60 -112.28
C GLU A 244 5.93 47.43 -113.06
N SER A 245 6.83 48.39 -113.02
CA SER A 245 8.03 48.47 -113.84
C SER A 245 9.35 48.18 -113.11
N MET A 246 9.33 47.65 -111.87
CA MET A 246 10.54 47.15 -111.20
C MET A 246 10.40 45.73 -110.61
N PRO A 247 11.46 44.89 -110.69
CA PRO A 247 11.44 43.56 -110.10
C PRO A 247 11.36 43.63 -108.58
N VAL A 248 10.34 42.97 -108.01
CA VAL A 248 10.02 42.91 -106.57
C VAL A 248 11.20 42.45 -105.68
N MET A 249 12.16 41.74 -106.27
CA MET A 249 13.40 41.36 -105.59
C MET A 249 14.33 42.54 -105.29
N ALA A 250 14.33 43.59 -106.12
CA ALA A 250 15.19 44.76 -105.93
C ALA A 250 14.67 45.66 -104.79
N SER A 251 13.36 45.84 -104.67
CA SER A 251 12.76 46.65 -103.60
C SER A 251 12.92 46.01 -102.21
N LEU A 252 12.76 44.68 -102.12
CA LEU A 252 13.05 43.92 -100.90
C LEU A 252 14.53 43.99 -100.50
N GLN A 253 15.45 43.95 -101.47
CA GLN A 253 16.88 44.09 -101.19
C GLN A 253 17.22 45.49 -100.66
N GLN A 254 16.53 46.53 -101.15
CA GLN A 254 16.74 47.92 -100.71
C GLN A 254 16.19 48.16 -99.30
N LEU A 255 14.99 47.63 -99.00
CA LEU A 255 14.42 47.64 -97.66
C LEU A 255 15.30 46.87 -96.65
N ALA A 256 15.84 45.71 -97.06
CA ALA A 256 16.76 44.94 -96.23
C ALA A 256 18.08 45.69 -95.94
N TRP A 257 18.64 46.39 -96.93
CA TRP A 257 19.88 47.15 -96.73
C TRP A 257 19.67 48.41 -95.87
N GLN A 258 18.55 49.10 -96.03
CA GLN A 258 18.22 50.27 -95.21
C GLN A 258 17.97 49.89 -93.75
N THR A 259 17.24 48.80 -93.50
CA THR A 259 16.98 48.31 -92.14
C THR A 259 18.24 47.76 -91.45
N TRP A 260 19.17 47.14 -92.20
CA TRP A 260 20.47 46.71 -91.66
C TRP A 260 21.34 47.88 -91.17
N GLN A 261 21.24 49.05 -91.81
CA GLN A 261 22.00 50.23 -91.41
C GLN A 261 21.47 50.89 -90.13
N GLU A 262 20.16 50.79 -89.83
CA GLU A 262 19.62 51.29 -88.57
C GLU A 262 19.96 50.35 -87.40
N LEU A 263 19.95 49.03 -87.62
CA LEU A 263 20.28 48.05 -86.58
C LEU A 263 21.70 48.22 -86.02
N LYS A 264 22.69 48.62 -86.83
CA LYS A 264 24.05 48.90 -86.32
C LYS A 264 24.11 50.10 -85.38
N THR A 265 23.14 51.03 -85.44
CA THR A 265 23.14 52.24 -84.61
C THR A 265 22.60 51.99 -83.21
N LEU A 266 21.89 50.87 -83.00
CA LEU A 266 21.27 50.55 -81.71
C LEU A 266 22.10 49.61 -80.81
N VAL A 267 23.30 49.20 -81.24
CA VAL A 267 24.21 48.39 -80.41
C VAL A 267 25.18 49.32 -79.67
N VAL A 268 24.69 49.90 -78.57
CA VAL A 268 25.54 50.58 -77.58
C VAL A 268 26.16 49.52 -76.68
N VAL A 269 27.43 49.23 -76.89
CA VAL A 269 28.23 48.43 -75.95
C VAL A 269 28.58 49.34 -74.76
N HIS A 270 27.94 49.12 -73.62
CA HIS A 270 28.43 49.66 -72.34
C HIS A 270 29.67 48.86 -71.93
N THR A 271 30.87 49.40 -72.16
CA THR A 271 32.10 48.87 -71.56
C THR A 271 32.46 49.74 -70.36
N SER A 272 32.23 49.23 -69.15
CA SER A 272 32.70 49.86 -67.91
C SER A 272 34.20 49.60 -67.76
N ALA A 273 35.04 50.61 -67.95
CA ALA A 273 36.46 50.57 -67.61
C ALA A 273 36.90 51.92 -67.03
N GLU A 274 36.97 52.01 -65.71
CA GLU A 274 37.70 53.04 -64.97
C GLU A 274 39.19 52.63 -64.88
N PRO A 275 40.12 53.58 -65.03
CA PRO A 275 41.43 53.46 -64.42
C PRO A 275 41.65 54.51 -63.31
N VAL A 276 42.18 53.98 -62.20
CA VAL A 276 42.94 54.55 -61.06
C VAL A 276 43.24 56.05 -61.06
#